data_AF-A0A3M2AK73-F1
#
_entry.id   AF-A0A3M2AK73-F1
#
_cell.length_a   1.000
_cell.length_b   1.000
_cell.length_c   1.000
_cell.angle_alpha   90.00
_cell.angle_beta   90.00
_cell.angle_gamma   90.00
#
_symmetry.space_group_name_H-M   'P 1'
#
loop_
_entity.id
_entity.type
_entity.pdbx_description
1 polymer ?
#
loop_
_entity_poly.entity_id
_entity_poly.type
_entity_poly.pdbx_seq_one_letter_code
_entity_poly.pdbx_strand_id
1 'polypeptide(L)'
;MNQHPLIRVAPATSPSLVREWLITRRAFEAFQNLPAQERYRYLGKLFERLAPWIDRGIRLTTMRHFLILPHEMVLARVFARAAKRKELHSTHQAFGLWIESQILQDLADPTDRLGVTHGASGEPSAELQQKFNSLPASDRAILYLHLVEKRNMAQVSRATGVPKEEVEDTLRRIWRVLTRDMSDLRLPKGWRYPEFFQPDSSRVAEEGATEARE
;
A
#
# COMPACT_ATOMS: atom_id res chain seq x y z
N MET A 1 -51.93 -5.88 -7.99
CA MET A 1 -50.57 -6.08 -8.51
C MET A 1 -49.70 -4.93 -8.01
N ASN A 2 -48.99 -5.12 -6.91
CA ASN A 2 -48.18 -4.08 -6.28
C ASN A 2 -46.78 -4.05 -6.91
N GLN A 3 -46.51 -3.06 -7.74
CA GLN A 3 -45.15 -2.74 -8.18
C GLN A 3 -44.49 -1.89 -7.10
N HIS A 4 -43.62 -2.51 -6.29
CA HIS A 4 -42.70 -1.77 -5.45
C HIS A 4 -41.62 -1.15 -6.34
N PRO A 5 -41.44 0.19 -6.33
CA PRO A 5 -40.27 0.78 -6.96
C PRO A 5 -39.05 0.44 -6.11
N LEU A 6 -38.16 -0.39 -6.65
CA LEU A 6 -36.80 -0.53 -6.15
C LEU A 6 -36.15 0.85 -6.22
N ILE A 7 -36.07 1.54 -5.09
CA ILE A 7 -35.28 2.75 -4.93
C ILE A 7 -33.82 2.35 -5.17
N ARG A 8 -33.33 2.54 -6.40
CA ARG A 8 -31.89 2.58 -6.67
C ARG A 8 -31.35 3.81 -5.95
N VAL A 9 -30.81 3.61 -4.75
CA VAL A 9 -29.94 4.58 -4.10
C VAL A 9 -28.64 4.60 -4.89
N ALA A 10 -28.62 5.29 -6.03
CA ALA A 10 -27.37 5.75 -6.59
C ALA A 10 -26.77 6.72 -5.55
N PRO A 11 -25.54 6.50 -5.04
CA PRO A 11 -24.97 7.42 -4.09
C PRO A 11 -24.86 8.78 -4.77
N ALA A 12 -25.54 9.78 -4.23
CA ALA A 12 -25.43 11.16 -4.66
C ALA A 12 -23.95 11.51 -4.68
N THR A 13 -23.40 11.72 -5.87
CA THR A 13 -21.96 11.96 -6.02
C THR A 13 -21.71 13.39 -5.53
N SER A 14 -21.07 13.54 -4.37
CA SER A 14 -20.77 14.87 -3.84
C SER A 14 -19.94 15.66 -4.86
N PRO A 15 -20.37 16.86 -5.28
CA PRO A 15 -19.60 17.72 -6.17
C PRO A 15 -18.17 17.99 -5.66
N SER A 16 -17.97 17.99 -4.33
CA SER A 16 -16.64 18.13 -3.72
C SER A 16 -15.72 16.96 -4.07
N LEU A 17 -16.22 15.72 -4.04
CA LEU A 17 -15.44 14.53 -4.35
C LEU A 17 -15.03 14.46 -5.81
N VAL A 18 -15.93 14.88 -6.72
CA VAL A 18 -15.61 14.98 -8.14
C VAL A 18 -14.46 15.97 -8.36
N ARG A 19 -14.52 17.13 -7.70
CA ARG A 19 -13.47 18.16 -7.80
C ARG A 19 -12.14 17.69 -7.22
N GLU A 20 -12.15 17.09 -6.03
CA GLU A 20 -10.95 16.51 -5.40
C GLU A 20 -10.31 15.43 -6.28
N TRP A 21 -11.13 14.59 -6.93
CA TRP A 21 -10.63 13.56 -7.84
C TRP A 21 -9.98 14.16 -9.07
N LEU A 22 -10.58 15.19 -9.68
CA LEU A 22 -9.98 15.89 -10.80
C LEU A 22 -8.62 16.50 -10.44
N ILE A 23 -8.48 17.08 -9.25
CA ILE A 23 -7.19 17.59 -8.75
C ILE A 23 -6.17 16.46 -8.60
N THR A 24 -6.60 15.33 -8.03
CA THR A 24 -5.76 14.13 -7.84
C THR A 24 -5.26 13.59 -9.18
N ARG A 25 -6.14 13.49 -10.18
CA ARG A 25 -5.79 13.06 -11.54
C ARG A 25 -4.78 13.97 -12.19
N ARG A 26 -4.99 15.30 -12.13
CA ARG A 26 -4.03 16.27 -12.68
C ARG A 26 -2.67 16.16 -12.01
N ALA A 27 -2.63 15.96 -10.69
CA ALA A 27 -1.38 15.75 -9.96
C ALA A 27 -0.67 14.45 -10.39
N PHE A 28 -1.42 13.39 -10.64
CA PHE A 28 -0.88 12.13 -11.17
C PHE A 28 -0.33 12.30 -12.59
N GLU A 29 -1.08 12.94 -13.48
CA GLU A 29 -0.65 13.24 -14.85
C GLU A 29 0.61 14.11 -14.86
N ALA A 30 0.67 15.14 -14.01
CA ALA A 30 1.87 15.95 -13.84
C ALA A 30 3.06 15.10 -13.37
N PHE A 31 2.86 14.23 -12.38
CA PHE A 31 3.89 13.32 -11.89
C PHE A 31 4.44 12.38 -12.98
N GLN A 32 3.57 11.80 -13.82
CA GLN A 32 4.00 10.91 -14.91
C GLN A 32 4.88 11.64 -15.95
N ASN A 33 4.68 12.94 -16.12
CA ASN A 33 5.44 13.77 -17.06
C ASN A 33 6.72 14.36 -16.46
N LEU A 34 7.00 14.17 -15.17
CA LEU A 34 8.22 14.69 -14.55
C LEU A 34 9.47 13.95 -15.03
N PRO A 35 10.62 14.65 -15.13
CA PRO A 35 11.92 14.01 -15.28
C PRO A 35 12.22 13.06 -14.13
N ALA A 36 12.90 11.95 -14.43
CA ALA A 36 13.32 10.91 -13.46
C ALA A 36 13.88 11.47 -12.15
N GLN A 37 14.77 12.47 -12.26
CA GLN A 37 15.47 13.11 -11.15
C GLN A 37 14.55 13.90 -10.19
N GLU A 38 13.38 14.34 -10.66
CA GLU A 38 12.41 15.08 -9.83
C GLU A 38 11.35 14.16 -9.19
N ARG A 39 11.19 12.95 -9.73
CA ARG A 39 10.09 12.07 -9.34
C ARG A 39 10.14 11.67 -7.87
N TYR A 40 11.31 11.55 -7.24
CA TYR A 40 11.39 11.19 -5.82
C TYR A 40 10.68 12.22 -4.93
N ARG A 41 10.99 13.51 -5.14
CA ARG A 41 10.37 14.60 -4.37
C ARG A 41 8.86 14.68 -4.58
N TYR A 42 8.39 14.35 -5.78
CA TYR A 42 6.95 14.37 -6.09
C TYR A 42 6.25 13.05 -5.76
N LEU A 43 6.97 11.96 -5.52
CA LEU A 43 6.41 10.68 -5.12
C LEU A 43 5.70 10.79 -3.76
N GLY A 44 6.28 11.55 -2.82
CA GLY A 44 5.62 11.86 -1.54
C GLY A 44 4.31 12.60 -1.74
N LYS A 45 4.31 13.65 -2.58
CA LYS A 45 3.08 14.39 -2.92
C LYS A 45 2.04 13.49 -3.61
N LEU A 46 2.48 12.61 -4.50
CA LEU A 46 1.61 11.65 -5.16
C LEU A 46 0.97 10.70 -4.14
N PHE A 47 1.77 10.18 -3.21
CA PHE A 47 1.30 9.32 -2.15
C PHE A 47 0.25 10.02 -1.27
N GLU A 48 0.51 11.25 -0.80
CA GLU A 48 -0.45 12.04 -0.04
C GLU A 48 -1.78 12.27 -0.77
N ARG A 49 -1.73 12.39 -2.11
CA ARG A 49 -2.93 12.56 -2.93
C ARG A 49 -3.68 11.26 -3.14
N LEU A 50 -2.99 10.13 -3.32
CA LEU A 50 -3.61 8.83 -3.61
C LEU A 50 -4.06 8.08 -2.36
N ALA A 51 -3.30 8.13 -1.27
CA ALA A 51 -3.56 7.36 -0.06
C ALA A 51 -5.00 7.57 0.47
N PRO A 52 -5.56 8.79 0.57
CA PRO A 52 -6.94 8.98 1.02
C PRO A 52 -7.99 8.30 0.13
N TRP A 53 -7.76 8.24 -1.19
CA TRP A 53 -8.65 7.54 -2.13
C TRP A 53 -8.54 6.04 -2.00
N ILE A 54 -7.32 5.54 -1.79
CA ILE A 54 -7.07 4.12 -1.56
C ILE A 54 -7.73 3.70 -0.24
N ASP A 55 -7.50 4.44 0.84
CA ASP A 55 -8.12 4.20 2.15
C ASP A 55 -9.65 4.20 2.08
N ARG A 56 -10.23 5.13 1.32
CA ARG A 56 -11.67 5.16 1.07
C ARG A 56 -12.12 3.90 0.33
N GLY A 57 -11.39 3.46 -0.69
CA GLY A 57 -11.68 2.22 -1.41
C GLY A 57 -11.62 1.00 -0.50
N ILE A 58 -10.55 0.85 0.29
CA ILE A 58 -10.37 -0.24 1.26
C ILE A 58 -11.55 -0.29 2.22
N ARG A 59 -11.90 0.84 2.86
CA ARG A 59 -13.04 0.90 3.80
C ARG A 59 -14.35 0.50 3.15
N LEU A 60 -14.62 0.98 1.93
CA LEU A 60 -15.83 0.62 1.20
C LEU A 60 -15.87 -0.87 0.85
N THR A 61 -14.75 -1.46 0.46
CA THR A 61 -14.63 -2.89 0.18
C THR A 61 -14.84 -3.73 1.45
N THR A 62 -14.17 -3.36 2.55
CA THR A 62 -14.35 -3.98 3.88
C THR A 62 -15.81 -3.98 4.30
N MET A 63 -16.48 -2.82 4.22
CA MET A 63 -17.89 -2.71 4.61
C MET A 63 -18.83 -3.49 3.70
N ARG A 64 -18.60 -3.47 2.37
CA ARG A 64 -19.48 -4.13 1.40
C ARG A 64 -19.41 -5.65 1.50
N HIS A 65 -18.23 -6.19 1.75
CA HIS A 65 -17.96 -7.63 1.73
C HIS A 65 -17.73 -8.22 3.12
N PHE A 66 -17.92 -7.44 4.19
CA PHE A 66 -17.71 -7.85 5.58
C PHE A 66 -16.32 -8.46 5.83
N LEU A 67 -15.29 -7.86 5.24
CA LEU A 67 -13.92 -8.37 5.27
C LEU A 67 -13.11 -7.75 6.42
N ILE A 68 -12.28 -8.55 7.07
CA ILE A 68 -11.22 -8.05 7.94
C ILE A 68 -9.93 -8.05 7.12
N LEU A 69 -9.40 -6.86 6.82
CA LEU A 69 -8.23 -6.69 5.95
C LEU A 69 -7.05 -6.12 6.75
N PRO A 70 -5.81 -6.58 6.49
CA PRO A 70 -4.62 -5.90 6.98
C PRO A 70 -4.43 -4.58 6.20
N HIS A 71 -5.01 -3.50 6.74
CA HIS A 71 -5.18 -2.21 6.10
C HIS A 71 -3.86 -1.69 5.52
N GLU A 72 -2.80 -1.69 6.32
CA GLU A 72 -1.52 -1.12 5.91
C GLU A 72 -0.91 -1.89 4.74
N MET A 73 -1.02 -3.22 4.75
CA MET A 73 -0.55 -4.07 3.66
C MET A 73 -1.37 -3.84 2.38
N VAL A 74 -2.69 -3.73 2.50
CA VAL A 74 -3.56 -3.47 1.35
C VAL A 74 -3.28 -2.07 0.77
N LEU A 75 -3.15 -1.05 1.61
CA LEU A 75 -2.79 0.31 1.21
C LEU A 75 -1.49 0.32 0.41
N ALA A 76 -0.45 -0.30 0.95
CA ALA A 76 0.85 -0.39 0.29
C ALA A 76 0.74 -1.10 -1.08
N ARG A 77 0.04 -2.24 -1.14
CA ARG A 77 -0.19 -3.02 -2.38
C ARG A 77 -0.89 -2.23 -3.45
N VAL A 78 -2.02 -1.63 -3.09
CA VAL A 78 -2.85 -0.86 -4.03
C VAL A 78 -2.12 0.41 -4.46
N PHE A 79 -1.39 1.07 -3.56
CA PHE A 79 -0.56 2.23 -3.91
C PHE A 79 0.52 1.86 -4.93
N ALA A 80 1.26 0.77 -4.69
CA ALA A 80 2.30 0.31 -5.60
C ALA A 80 1.75 0.00 -7.01
N ARG A 81 0.56 -0.61 -7.08
CA ARG A 81 -0.14 -0.85 -8.35
C ARG A 81 -0.60 0.45 -9.01
N ALA A 82 -1.14 1.40 -8.23
CA ALA A 82 -1.64 2.67 -8.74
C ALA A 82 -0.50 3.56 -9.30
N ALA A 83 0.62 3.65 -8.60
CA ALA A 83 1.78 4.47 -8.99
C ALA A 83 2.37 4.09 -10.35
N LYS A 84 2.22 2.82 -10.76
CA LYS A 84 2.71 2.27 -12.04
C LYS A 84 1.77 2.47 -13.22
N ARG A 85 0.55 2.93 -12.98
CA ARG A 85 -0.41 3.10 -14.06
C ARG A 85 0.03 4.22 -14.98
N LYS A 86 -0.23 4.08 -16.28
CA LYS A 86 -0.07 5.20 -17.23
C LYS A 86 -1.04 6.34 -16.91
N GLU A 87 -2.24 5.97 -16.48
CA GLU A 87 -3.30 6.90 -16.13
C GLU A 87 -4.20 6.37 -15.01
N LEU A 88 -4.81 7.28 -14.27
CA LEU A 88 -5.88 6.98 -13.32
C LEU A 88 -7.23 6.92 -14.02
N HIS A 89 -8.19 6.26 -13.40
CA HIS A 89 -9.53 6.11 -13.94
C HIS A 89 -10.23 7.47 -14.08
N SER A 90 -11.12 7.58 -15.07
CA SER A 90 -11.78 8.84 -15.41
C SER A 90 -12.58 9.43 -14.23
N THR A 91 -13.18 8.56 -13.41
CA THR A 91 -13.99 8.93 -12.23
C THR A 91 -13.49 8.25 -10.96
N HIS A 92 -13.80 8.84 -9.80
CA HIS A 92 -13.41 8.26 -8.52
C HIS A 92 -14.20 6.97 -8.21
N GLN A 93 -15.42 6.80 -8.74
CA GLN A 93 -16.15 5.54 -8.59
C GLN A 93 -15.44 4.41 -9.34
N ALA A 94 -14.99 4.67 -10.58
CA ALA A 94 -14.24 3.69 -11.34
C ALA A 94 -12.90 3.34 -10.67
N PHE A 95 -12.22 4.33 -10.08
CA PHE A 95 -11.03 4.06 -9.27
C PHE A 95 -11.34 3.22 -8.04
N GLY A 96 -12.45 3.50 -7.34
CA GLY A 96 -12.91 2.71 -6.19
C GLY A 96 -13.22 1.26 -6.56
N LEU A 97 -13.93 1.02 -7.67
CA LEU A 97 -14.21 -0.33 -8.18
C LEU A 97 -12.92 -1.06 -8.59
N TRP A 98 -11.94 -0.33 -9.13
CA TRP A 98 -10.63 -0.89 -9.41
C TRP A 98 -9.90 -1.30 -8.12
N ILE A 99 -9.90 -0.46 -7.07
CA ILE A 99 -9.32 -0.83 -5.77
C ILE A 99 -9.96 -2.11 -5.23
N GLU A 100 -11.29 -2.15 -5.24
CA GLU A 100 -12.07 -3.32 -4.81
C GLU A 100 -11.70 -4.57 -5.60
N SER A 101 -11.58 -4.47 -6.93
CA SER A 101 -11.19 -5.62 -7.75
C SER A 101 -9.79 -6.10 -7.43
N GLN A 102 -8.84 -5.20 -7.14
CA GLN A 102 -7.48 -5.59 -6.74
C GLN A 102 -7.48 -6.35 -5.40
N ILE A 103 -8.30 -5.93 -4.44
CA ILE A 103 -8.42 -6.58 -3.13
C ILE A 103 -9.04 -7.97 -3.27
N LEU A 104 -10.16 -8.06 -4.00
CA LEU A 104 -10.87 -9.34 -4.20
C LEU A 104 -10.04 -10.33 -5.02
N GLN A 105 -9.26 -9.86 -6.00
CA GLN A 105 -8.31 -10.70 -6.73
C GLN A 105 -7.23 -11.27 -5.79
N ASP A 106 -6.64 -10.45 -4.94
CA ASP A 106 -5.64 -10.91 -3.97
C ASP A 106 -6.24 -11.87 -2.93
N LEU A 107 -7.53 -11.74 -2.58
CA LEU A 107 -8.22 -12.66 -1.68
C LEU A 107 -8.59 -13.98 -2.36
N ALA A 108 -8.90 -13.94 -3.66
CA ALA A 108 -9.29 -15.12 -4.42
C ALA A 108 -8.11 -16.00 -4.83
N ASP A 109 -6.89 -15.46 -4.83
CA ASP A 109 -5.67 -16.23 -5.10
C ASP A 109 -5.25 -17.03 -3.84
N PRO A 110 -5.35 -18.36 -3.86
CA PRO A 110 -4.98 -19.20 -2.71
C PRO A 110 -3.47 -19.23 -2.47
N THR A 111 -2.66 -18.74 -3.41
CA THR A 111 -1.21 -18.57 -3.25
C THR A 111 -0.86 -17.17 -2.73
N ASP A 112 -1.79 -16.21 -2.81
CA ASP A 112 -1.62 -14.90 -2.21
C ASP A 112 -1.89 -14.98 -0.72
N ARG A 113 -1.05 -14.27 0.02
CA ARG A 113 -1.06 -14.23 1.48
C ARG A 113 -2.31 -13.54 2.03
N LEU A 114 -3.01 -12.72 1.23
CA LEU A 114 -4.33 -12.21 1.60
C LEU A 114 -5.41 -13.30 1.56
N GLY A 115 -5.40 -14.20 0.56
CA GLY A 115 -6.38 -15.28 0.43
C GLY A 115 -6.18 -16.45 1.40
N VAL A 116 -4.96 -16.68 1.90
CA VAL A 116 -4.64 -17.79 2.81
C VAL A 116 -5.12 -17.55 4.25
N THR A 117 -5.39 -16.31 4.65
CA THR A 117 -5.76 -15.99 6.04
C THR A 117 -7.05 -15.19 6.09
N HIS A 118 -8.15 -15.83 6.50
CA HIS A 118 -9.43 -15.19 6.81
C HIS A 118 -9.41 -14.34 8.11
N GLY A 119 -8.25 -13.82 8.49
CA GLY A 119 -8.04 -12.89 9.60
C GLY A 119 -6.98 -11.86 9.22
N ALA A 120 -6.81 -10.80 10.01
CA ALA A 120 -5.81 -9.73 9.79
C ALA A 120 -4.34 -10.19 9.90
N SER A 121 -4.04 -11.44 9.57
CA SER A 121 -2.68 -11.95 9.49
C SER A 121 -1.93 -11.15 8.41
N GLY A 122 -0.82 -10.52 8.81
CA GLY A 122 -0.07 -9.61 7.95
C GLY A 122 -0.29 -8.12 8.22
N GLU A 123 -1.09 -7.75 9.24
CA GLU A 123 -1.11 -6.39 9.74
C GLU A 123 0.17 -6.11 10.57
N PRO A 124 0.90 -5.01 10.33
CA PRO A 124 2.01 -4.60 11.19
C PRO A 124 1.55 -4.30 12.60
N SER A 125 2.42 -4.54 13.59
CA SER A 125 2.15 -4.17 14.98
C SER A 125 1.83 -2.67 15.08
N ALA A 126 1.03 -2.27 16.08
CA ALA A 126 0.65 -0.87 16.27
C ALA A 126 1.89 0.05 16.39
N GLU A 127 2.96 -0.43 17.03
CA GLU A 127 4.24 0.28 17.14
C GLU A 127 4.91 0.47 15.77
N LEU A 128 4.95 -0.58 14.95
CA LEU A 128 5.52 -0.52 13.61
C LEU A 128 4.70 0.40 12.69
N GLN A 129 3.36 0.37 12.80
CA GLN A 129 2.47 1.30 12.10
C GLN A 129 2.71 2.75 12.49
N GLN A 130 2.83 3.04 13.80
CA GLN A 130 3.14 4.39 14.27
C GLN A 130 4.46 4.88 13.71
N LYS A 131 5.48 4.01 13.63
CA LYS A 131 6.76 4.34 13.01
C LYS A 131 6.66 4.57 11.51
N PHE A 132 5.87 3.80 10.76
CA PHE A 132 5.64 4.11 9.34
C PHE A 132 4.89 5.42 9.14
N ASN A 133 3.92 5.71 10.01
CA ASN A 133 3.14 6.94 9.97
C ASN A 133 3.96 8.18 10.38
N SER A 134 5.05 8.02 11.13
CA SER A 134 5.96 9.13 11.46
C SER A 134 6.99 9.42 10.37
N LEU A 135 7.14 8.54 9.36
CA LEU A 135 8.00 8.80 8.22
C LEU A 135 7.41 9.91 7.33
N PRO A 136 8.27 10.74 6.69
CA PRO A 136 7.86 11.61 5.61
C PRO A 136 7.11 10.83 4.51
N ALA A 137 6.13 11.46 3.84
CA ALA A 137 5.32 10.78 2.83
C ALA A 137 6.14 10.17 1.68
N SER A 138 7.24 10.83 1.26
CA SER A 138 8.17 10.31 0.25
C SER A 138 8.85 9.01 0.69
N ASP A 139 9.23 8.97 1.97
CA ASP A 139 9.91 7.83 2.58
C ASP A 139 8.95 6.66 2.69
N ARG A 140 7.73 6.92 3.16
CA ARG A 140 6.67 5.91 3.26
C ARG A 140 6.30 5.34 1.90
N ALA A 141 6.23 6.19 0.87
CA ALA A 141 5.96 5.75 -0.49
C ALA A 141 7.04 4.81 -1.05
N ILE A 142 8.34 5.18 -0.92
CA ILE A 142 9.45 4.31 -1.32
C ILE A 142 9.46 3.01 -0.51
N LEU A 143 9.22 3.12 0.80
CA LEU A 143 9.17 1.97 1.69
C LEU A 143 8.08 0.98 1.24
N TYR A 144 6.85 1.44 1.00
CA TYR A 144 5.78 0.58 0.51
C TYR A 144 6.08 -0.06 -0.85
N LEU A 145 6.60 0.71 -1.80
CA LEU A 145 6.99 0.20 -3.11
C LEU A 145 8.05 -0.91 -2.99
N HIS A 146 8.99 -0.79 -2.05
CA HIS A 146 9.97 -1.82 -1.79
C HIS A 146 9.36 -3.06 -1.11
N LEU A 147 8.67 -2.86 0.01
CA LEU A 147 8.18 -3.94 0.87
C LEU A 147 7.16 -4.86 0.17
N VAL A 148 6.25 -4.25 -0.59
CA VAL A 148 5.15 -4.96 -1.26
C VAL A 148 5.61 -5.75 -2.44
N GLU A 149 6.49 -5.16 -3.24
CA GLU A 149 6.78 -5.73 -4.53
C GLU A 149 7.65 -6.98 -4.39
N LYS A 150 8.26 -7.22 -3.21
CA LYS A 150 9.30 -8.26 -3.01
C LYS A 150 10.45 -8.08 -4.00
N ARG A 151 10.60 -6.86 -4.52
CA ARG A 151 11.36 -6.55 -5.72
C ARG A 151 12.69 -5.94 -5.35
N ASN A 152 13.69 -6.25 -6.16
CA ASN A 152 15.00 -5.64 -6.04
C ASN A 152 14.92 -4.15 -6.44
N MET A 153 15.92 -3.40 -6.02
CA MET A 153 15.95 -1.93 -6.06
C MET A 153 15.83 -1.37 -7.49
N ALA A 154 16.28 -2.12 -8.50
CA ALA A 154 16.17 -1.75 -9.91
C ALA A 154 14.72 -1.76 -10.41
N GLN A 155 13.82 -2.50 -9.77
CA GLN A 155 12.41 -2.52 -10.14
C GLN A 155 11.63 -1.37 -9.47
N VAL A 156 11.97 -0.99 -8.23
CA VAL A 156 11.45 0.23 -7.60
C VAL A 156 11.91 1.46 -8.38
N SER A 157 13.18 1.49 -8.77
CA SER A 157 13.75 2.53 -9.63
C SER A 157 12.99 2.62 -10.97
N ARG A 158 12.78 1.50 -11.68
CA ARG A 158 11.99 1.48 -12.93
C ARG A 158 10.54 1.92 -12.74
N ALA A 159 9.89 1.53 -11.65
CA ALA A 159 8.49 1.85 -11.39
C ALA A 159 8.28 3.33 -11.08
N THR A 160 9.25 3.96 -10.42
CA THR A 160 9.16 5.35 -9.94
C THR A 160 9.93 6.34 -10.81
N GLY A 161 10.85 5.87 -11.64
CA GLY A 161 11.84 6.69 -12.32
C GLY A 161 12.92 7.26 -11.39
N VAL A 162 12.92 6.92 -10.09
CA VAL A 162 13.95 7.39 -9.15
C VAL A 162 15.25 6.62 -9.36
N PRO A 163 16.43 7.27 -9.37
CA PRO A 163 17.71 6.57 -9.46
C PRO A 163 17.87 5.48 -8.39
N LYS A 164 18.51 4.37 -8.76
CA LYS A 164 18.67 3.22 -7.85
C LYS A 164 19.43 3.60 -6.58
N GLU A 165 20.47 4.40 -6.74
CA GLU A 165 21.34 4.89 -5.67
C GLU A 165 20.54 5.73 -4.67
N GLU A 166 19.66 6.60 -5.16
CA GLU A 166 18.79 7.44 -4.32
C GLU A 166 17.75 6.60 -3.57
N VAL A 167 17.20 5.56 -4.19
CA VAL A 167 16.33 4.57 -3.53
C VAL A 167 17.09 3.82 -2.44
N GLU A 168 18.34 3.42 -2.70
CA GLU A 168 19.23 2.75 -1.74
C GLU A 168 19.52 3.60 -0.51
N ASP A 169 19.99 4.83 -0.72
CA ASP A 169 20.33 5.76 0.36
C ASP A 169 19.10 6.11 1.20
N THR A 170 17.96 6.32 0.54
CA THR A 170 16.68 6.57 1.19
C THR A 170 16.26 5.39 2.06
N LEU A 171 16.30 4.17 1.53
CA LEU A 171 15.95 2.99 2.31
C LEU A 171 16.93 2.78 3.47
N ARG A 172 18.24 2.95 3.28
CA ARG A 172 19.23 2.87 4.37
C ARG A 172 18.94 3.87 5.49
N ARG A 173 18.52 5.08 5.14
CA ARG A 173 18.13 6.11 6.12
C ARG A 173 16.85 5.70 6.86
N ILE A 174 15.81 5.27 6.13
CA ILE A 174 14.55 4.81 6.72
C ILE A 174 14.81 3.67 7.70
N TRP A 175 15.55 2.65 7.29
CA TRP A 175 15.82 1.49 8.13
C TRP A 175 16.63 1.82 9.37
N ARG A 176 17.60 2.74 9.29
CA ARG A 176 18.28 3.27 10.48
C ARG A 176 17.32 3.92 11.48
N VAL A 177 16.34 4.67 11.00
CA VAL A 177 15.32 5.30 11.88
C VAL A 177 14.40 4.24 12.48
N LEU A 178 13.97 3.26 11.68
CA LEU A 178 13.08 2.20 12.15
C LEU A 178 13.75 1.32 13.22
N THR A 179 15.01 0.94 13.02
CA THR A 179 15.72 -0.02 13.89
C THR A 179 16.40 0.62 15.10
N ARG A 180 16.62 1.95 15.11
CA ARG A 180 17.24 2.64 16.26
C ARG A 180 16.52 2.39 17.58
N ASP A 181 15.18 2.34 17.52
CA ASP A 181 14.35 2.14 18.72
C ASP A 181 13.55 0.83 18.69
N MET A 182 13.77 -0.05 17.71
CA MET A 182 13.20 -1.40 17.65
C MET A 182 14.29 -2.41 17.27
N SER A 183 14.93 -2.99 18.30
CA SER A 183 15.97 -3.99 18.13
C SER A 183 15.44 -5.34 17.61
N ASP A 184 14.15 -5.63 17.78
CA ASP A 184 13.47 -6.83 17.26
C ASP A 184 12.32 -6.45 16.31
N LEU A 185 12.65 -5.65 15.28
CA LEU A 185 11.68 -5.26 14.26
C LEU A 185 11.28 -6.50 13.46
N ARG A 186 10.05 -6.99 13.67
CA ARG A 186 9.45 -8.08 12.89
C ARG A 186 8.54 -7.52 11.82
N LEU A 187 8.93 -7.70 10.56
CA LEU A 187 8.06 -7.35 9.43
C LEU A 187 6.85 -8.28 9.35
N PRO A 188 5.68 -7.77 8.91
CA PRO A 188 4.53 -8.61 8.61
C PRO A 188 4.86 -9.69 7.59
N LYS A 189 4.21 -10.85 7.75
CA LYS A 189 4.35 -12.01 6.86
C LYS A 189 3.98 -11.62 5.42
N GLY A 190 4.98 -11.45 4.55
CA GLY A 190 4.74 -10.94 3.17
C GLY A 190 5.80 -9.99 2.69
N TRP A 191 6.29 -9.19 3.64
CA TRP A 191 7.18 -8.09 3.40
C TRP A 191 8.64 -8.57 3.44
N ARG A 192 9.53 -7.83 2.78
CA ARG A 192 10.95 -8.17 2.70
C ARG A 192 11.81 -7.05 3.24
N TYR A 193 12.85 -7.42 3.97
CA TYR A 193 13.94 -6.51 4.29
C TYR A 193 14.71 -6.14 3.01
N PRO A 194 15.31 -4.93 2.97
CA PRO A 194 16.29 -4.61 1.95
C PRO A 194 17.47 -5.57 1.99
N GLU A 195 18.10 -5.81 0.83
CA GLU A 195 19.23 -6.74 0.70
C GLU A 195 20.42 -6.39 1.60
N PHE A 196 20.61 -5.09 1.91
CA PHE A 196 21.67 -4.61 2.79
C PHE A 196 21.33 -4.72 4.29
N PHE A 197 20.11 -5.16 4.64
CA PHE A 197 19.66 -5.31 6.02
C PHE A 197 19.32 -6.77 6.29
N GLN A 198 20.16 -7.41 7.11
CA GLN A 198 19.88 -8.73 7.66
C GLN A 198 19.58 -8.56 9.16
N PRO A 199 18.36 -8.87 9.63
CA PRO A 199 18.11 -8.93 11.07
C PRO A 199 18.91 -10.10 11.66
N ASP A 200 19.37 -9.95 12.91
CA ASP A 200 20.07 -11.01 13.64
C ASP A 200 19.19 -12.27 13.67
N SER A 201 19.63 -13.30 12.97
CA SER A 201 18.83 -14.51 12.67
C SER A 201 18.68 -15.44 13.88
N SER A 202 19.33 -15.12 15.00
CA SER A 202 19.54 -16.00 16.15
C SER A 202 18.31 -16.22 17.04
N ARG A 203 17.17 -15.58 16.77
CA ARG A 203 15.94 -15.71 17.59
C ARG A 203 14.68 -16.15 16.83
N VAL A 204 14.78 -16.40 15.53
CA VAL A 204 13.62 -16.80 14.69
C VAL A 204 13.21 -18.26 14.92
N ALA A 205 14.03 -19.05 15.62
CA ALA A 205 13.86 -20.50 15.77
C ALA A 205 12.99 -20.94 16.96
N GLU A 206 12.61 -20.06 17.90
CA GLU A 206 11.95 -20.52 19.14
C GLU A 206 10.41 -20.66 19.05
N GLU A 207 9.72 -19.90 18.19
CA GLU A 207 8.25 -19.98 18.08
C GLU A 207 7.76 -21.16 17.21
N GLY A 208 8.59 -21.70 16.31
CA GLY A 208 8.25 -22.90 15.53
C GLY A 208 8.33 -24.21 16.33
N ALA A 209 8.96 -24.19 17.51
CA ALA A 209 9.11 -25.37 18.36
C ALA A 209 7.97 -25.53 19.38
N THR A 210 7.19 -24.48 19.63
CA THR A 210 6.10 -24.50 20.64
C THR A 210 4.76 -24.92 20.03
N GLU A 211 4.48 -24.61 18.76
CA GLU A 211 3.25 -25.07 18.07
C GLU A 211 3.32 -26.54 17.60
N ALA A 212 4.47 -27.20 17.69
CA ALA A 212 4.63 -28.62 17.33
C ALA A 212 4.46 -29.58 18.53
N ARG A 213 3.99 -29.09 19.68
CA ARG A 213 3.90 -29.88 20.93
C ARG A 213 2.54 -29.85 21.64
N GLU A 214 1.46 -29.42 20.98
CA GLU A 214 0.09 -29.64 21.46
C GLU A 214 -0.70 -30.57 20.53
#